data_AF-A0A0E0JNE7-F1
#
_entry.id   AF-A0A0E0JNE7-F1
#
_cell.length_a   1.000
_cell.length_b   1.000
_cell.length_c   1.000
_cell.angle_alpha   90.00
_cell.angle_beta   90.00
_cell.angle_gamma   90.00
#
_symmetry.space_group_name_H-M   'P 1'
#
loop_
_entity.id
_entity.type
_entity.pdbx_description
1 polymer ?
#
loop_
_entity_poly.entity_id
_entity_poly.type
_entity_poly.pdbx_seq_one_letter_code
_entity_poly.pdbx_strand_id
1 'polypeptide(L)'
;MAAAAATRAARRLLVASRSASEGAAREATRRSFIHPAAVVHPDAVIGQGVSIGPFCTVGASARIGDACQLQAGSHVMGDTELGERCVVLTGAILGSDIPGQTIIGENNVIGHHAVVGVKCQDLKYKIAQDVPRYMMVAGDRAELRGLNLEGLKRNGFSDQEVRMLRKAYQKVFMPAIDSQSSFDDRLAELEREIELSETHVSYMVESIRMSFGQGRRGICKFRSWNR
;
A
#
# COMPACT_ATOMS: atom_id res chain seq x y z
N MET A 1 64.25 6.50 -14.24
CA MET A 1 63.22 5.44 -14.25
C MET A 1 62.71 5.01 -12.87
N ALA A 2 63.38 5.32 -11.74
CA ALA A 2 62.95 4.87 -10.41
C ALA A 2 61.75 5.63 -9.79
N ALA A 3 61.58 6.92 -10.10
CA ALA A 3 60.54 7.76 -9.46
C ALA A 3 59.10 7.36 -9.84
N ALA A 4 58.87 6.91 -11.08
CA ALA A 4 57.53 6.56 -11.56
C ALA A 4 56.99 5.23 -10.96
N ALA A 5 57.87 4.33 -10.53
CA ALA A 5 57.48 3.06 -9.93
C ALA A 5 56.99 3.24 -8.48
N ALA A 6 57.65 4.11 -7.70
CA ALA A 6 57.26 4.42 -6.32
C ALA A 6 55.88 5.09 -6.23
N THR A 7 55.57 6.02 -7.14
CA THR A 7 54.26 6.69 -7.21
C THR A 7 53.13 5.72 -7.53
N ARG A 8 53.38 4.69 -8.35
CA ARG A 8 52.37 3.69 -8.73
C ARG A 8 52.09 2.69 -7.60
N ALA A 9 53.09 2.36 -6.79
CA ALA A 9 52.93 1.50 -5.61
C ALA A 9 52.17 2.21 -4.48
N ALA A 10 52.50 3.48 -4.19
CA ALA A 10 51.79 4.30 -3.20
C ALA A 10 50.31 4.52 -3.57
N ARG A 11 50.02 4.73 -4.86
CA ARG A 11 48.64 4.88 -5.37
C ARG A 11 47.85 3.57 -5.28
N ARG A 12 48.49 2.41 -5.47
CA ARG A 12 47.86 1.10 -5.26
C ARG A 12 47.55 0.83 -3.79
N LEU A 13 48.42 1.23 -2.87
CA LEU A 13 48.19 1.07 -1.42
C LEU A 13 47.04 1.96 -0.92
N LEU A 14 46.95 3.20 -1.41
CA LEU A 14 45.86 4.15 -1.09
C LEU A 14 44.50 3.73 -1.66
N VAL A 15 44.48 3.06 -2.81
CA VAL A 15 43.24 2.50 -3.39
C VAL A 15 42.82 1.24 -2.63
N ALA A 16 43.77 0.38 -2.25
CA ALA A 16 43.50 -0.82 -1.45
C ALA A 16 43.02 -0.49 -0.03
N SER A 17 43.55 0.57 0.60
CA SER A 17 43.10 1.02 1.92
C SER A 17 41.71 1.69 1.87
N ARG A 18 41.38 2.39 0.78
CA ARG A 18 40.02 2.91 0.52
C ARG A 18 39.00 1.79 0.28
N SER A 19 39.34 0.75 -0.48
CA SER A 19 38.43 -0.38 -0.71
C SER A 19 38.18 -1.20 0.57
N ALA A 20 39.15 -1.28 1.47
CA ALA A 20 38.98 -1.93 2.77
C ALA A 20 38.09 -1.09 3.71
N SER A 21 38.22 0.25 3.71
CA SER A 21 37.34 1.14 4.48
C SER A 21 35.92 1.23 3.92
N GLU A 22 35.75 1.16 2.60
CA GLU A 22 34.44 1.10 1.93
C GLU A 22 33.77 -0.26 2.16
N GLY A 23 34.53 -1.35 2.20
CA GLY A 23 34.05 -2.67 2.60
C GLY A 23 33.52 -2.68 4.04
N ALA A 24 34.27 -2.11 4.98
CA ALA A 24 33.85 -2.00 6.38
C ALA A 24 32.64 -1.05 6.58
N ALA A 25 32.56 0.05 5.83
CA ALA A 25 31.39 0.94 5.84
C ALA A 25 30.15 0.28 5.21
N ARG A 26 30.30 -0.48 4.12
CA ARG A 26 29.23 -1.30 3.53
C ARG A 26 28.77 -2.43 4.44
N GLU A 27 29.69 -3.02 5.21
CA GLU A 27 29.39 -4.04 6.24
C GLU A 27 28.66 -3.43 7.45
N ALA A 28 29.04 -2.22 7.87
CA ALA A 28 28.32 -1.46 8.91
C ALA A 28 26.91 -1.06 8.48
N THR A 29 26.69 -0.88 7.17
CA THR A 29 25.36 -0.62 6.58
C THR A 29 24.47 -1.88 6.56
N ARG A 30 24.98 -3.07 6.90
CA ARG A 30 24.13 -4.28 7.02
C ARG A 30 23.40 -4.35 8.35
N ARG A 31 23.99 -3.86 9.44
CA ARG A 31 23.36 -3.98 10.76
C ARG A 31 22.33 -2.89 10.97
N SER A 32 21.11 -3.31 11.28
CA SER A 32 20.04 -2.41 11.67
C SER A 32 20.32 -1.81 13.04
N PHE A 33 20.05 -0.51 13.18
CA PHE A 33 20.17 0.25 14.42
C PHE A 33 18.78 0.53 14.97
N ILE A 34 18.53 0.13 16.22
CA ILE A 34 17.28 0.44 16.93
C ILE A 34 17.65 1.24 18.16
N HIS A 35 17.18 2.48 18.23
CA HIS A 35 17.43 3.32 19.39
C HIS A 35 16.77 2.72 20.65
N PRO A 36 17.41 2.74 21.84
CA PRO A 36 16.86 2.13 23.06
C PRO A 36 15.50 2.66 23.51
N ALA A 37 15.19 3.91 23.16
CA ALA A 37 13.88 4.54 23.41
C ALA A 37 12.80 4.20 22.37
N ALA A 38 13.11 3.41 21.35
CA ALA A 38 12.13 2.93 20.39
C ALA A 38 11.41 1.68 20.93
N VAL A 39 10.13 1.56 20.61
CA VAL A 39 9.31 0.39 20.95
C VAL A 39 9.08 -0.41 19.68
N VAL A 40 9.74 -1.56 19.56
CA VAL A 40 9.60 -2.46 18.42
C VAL A 40 9.02 -3.78 18.92
N HIS A 41 7.89 -4.18 18.37
CA HIS A 41 7.28 -5.46 18.69
C HIS A 41 8.18 -6.62 18.23
N PRO A 42 8.34 -7.72 19.01
CA PRO A 42 9.23 -8.83 18.64
C PRO A 42 8.87 -9.50 17.31
N ASP A 43 7.59 -9.50 16.94
CA ASP A 43 7.11 -10.10 15.68
C ASP A 43 7.30 -9.21 14.44
N ALA A 44 7.72 -7.95 14.63
CA ALA A 44 7.95 -7.04 13.51
C ALA A 44 9.12 -7.52 12.64
N VAL A 45 8.95 -7.46 11.32
CA VAL A 45 9.99 -7.86 10.37
C VAL A 45 10.80 -6.63 9.99
N ILE A 46 12.08 -6.63 10.35
CA ILE A 46 13.01 -5.53 10.07
C ILE A 46 14.09 -5.99 9.11
N GLY A 47 14.21 -5.32 7.97
CA GLY A 47 15.24 -5.53 6.96
C GLY A 47 16.64 -5.16 7.45
N GLN A 48 17.64 -5.35 6.60
CA GLN A 48 19.04 -5.02 6.86
C GLN A 48 19.30 -3.52 6.70
N GLY A 49 20.21 -2.96 7.51
CA GLY A 49 20.60 -1.56 7.41
C GLY A 49 19.50 -0.55 7.77
N VAL A 50 18.46 -0.99 8.49
CA VAL A 50 17.37 -0.12 8.93
C VAL A 50 17.82 0.69 10.13
N SER A 51 17.55 2.00 10.14
CA SER A 51 17.80 2.89 11.28
C SER A 51 16.49 3.35 11.89
N ILE A 52 16.24 2.99 13.15
CA ILE A 52 15.05 3.39 13.92
C ILE A 52 15.46 4.37 15.01
N GLY A 53 14.97 5.60 14.91
CA GLY A 53 15.22 6.70 15.83
C GLY A 53 14.50 6.57 17.18
N PRO A 54 14.74 7.48 18.13
CA PRO A 54 14.11 7.46 19.46
C PRO A 54 12.60 7.63 19.37
N PHE A 55 11.87 7.02 20.31
CA PHE A 55 10.41 7.11 20.43
C PHE A 55 9.61 6.60 19.23
N CYS A 56 10.25 5.89 18.29
CA CYS A 56 9.51 5.23 17.22
C CYS A 56 8.68 4.08 17.79
N THR A 57 7.57 3.76 17.15
CA THR A 57 6.75 2.59 17.48
C THR A 57 6.59 1.72 16.24
N VAL A 58 6.92 0.43 16.35
CA VAL A 58 6.74 -0.55 15.27
C VAL A 58 5.87 -1.70 15.79
N GLY A 59 4.71 -1.91 15.16
CA GLY A 59 3.73 -2.91 15.53
C GLY A 59 4.07 -4.33 15.06
N ALA A 60 3.35 -5.33 15.60
CA ALA A 60 3.61 -6.76 15.38
C ALA A 60 3.59 -7.18 13.89
N SER A 61 2.68 -6.63 13.10
CA SER A 61 2.51 -7.00 11.69
C SER A 61 3.28 -6.09 10.72
N ALA A 62 4.10 -5.17 11.24
CA ALA A 62 4.86 -4.26 10.40
C ALA A 62 6.03 -4.97 9.70
N ARG A 63 6.18 -4.73 8.40
CA ARG A 63 7.29 -5.20 7.56
C ARG A 63 8.06 -3.99 7.04
N ILE A 64 9.30 -3.83 7.47
CA ILE A 64 10.17 -2.73 7.06
C ILE A 64 11.29 -3.28 6.19
N GLY A 65 11.39 -2.82 4.94
CA GLY A 65 12.40 -3.22 3.97
C GLY A 65 13.80 -2.68 4.28
N ASP A 66 14.77 -3.13 3.51
CA ASP A 66 16.18 -2.81 3.73
C ASP A 66 16.49 -1.31 3.58
N ALA A 67 17.50 -0.84 4.32
CA ALA A 67 18.01 0.53 4.27
C ALA A 67 16.96 1.62 4.55
N CYS A 68 15.89 1.30 5.28
CA CYS A 68 14.91 2.29 5.72
C CYS A 68 15.43 3.16 6.87
N GLN A 69 14.97 4.40 6.94
CA GLN A 69 15.27 5.34 8.02
C GLN A 69 13.99 5.86 8.65
N LEU A 70 13.75 5.50 9.90
CA LEU A 70 12.64 5.99 10.71
C LEU A 70 13.19 7.07 11.66
N GLN A 71 12.79 8.32 11.44
CA GLN A 71 13.13 9.43 12.32
C GLN A 71 12.29 9.42 13.60
N ALA A 72 12.73 10.24 14.56
CA ALA A 72 12.17 10.27 15.90
C ALA A 72 10.63 10.37 15.94
N GLY A 73 10.00 9.60 16.81
CA GLY A 73 8.54 9.63 17.00
C GLY A 73 7.73 9.23 15.77
N SER A 74 8.31 8.50 14.80
CA SER A 74 7.53 7.89 13.73
C SER A 74 6.86 6.59 14.19
N HIS A 75 5.68 6.31 13.66
CA HIS A 75 4.87 5.16 14.04
C HIS A 75 4.55 4.32 12.80
N VAL A 76 4.83 3.01 12.87
CA VAL A 76 4.47 2.03 11.85
C VAL A 76 3.62 0.95 12.52
N MET A 77 2.33 0.92 12.21
CA MET A 77 1.32 0.11 12.90
C MET A 77 0.45 -0.65 11.89
N GLY A 78 -0.39 -1.56 12.39
CA GLY A 78 -1.25 -2.40 11.55
C GLY A 78 -0.47 -3.34 10.63
N ASP A 79 -1.14 -3.87 9.60
CA ASP A 79 -0.51 -4.64 8.53
C ASP A 79 0.12 -3.69 7.50
N THR A 80 1.25 -3.09 7.86
CA THR A 80 1.97 -2.12 7.03
C THR A 80 3.25 -2.72 6.48
N GLU A 81 3.44 -2.60 5.17
CA GLU A 81 4.66 -2.96 4.46
C GLU A 81 5.31 -1.70 3.88
N LEU A 82 6.54 -1.45 4.31
CA LEU A 82 7.40 -0.38 3.82
C LEU A 82 8.51 -1.00 2.97
N GLY A 83 8.58 -0.64 1.70
CA GLY A 83 9.63 -1.09 0.78
C GLY A 83 11.01 -0.55 1.14
N GLU A 84 12.02 -0.93 0.35
CA GLU A 84 13.41 -0.57 0.61
C GLU A 84 13.70 0.93 0.49
N ARG A 85 14.75 1.40 1.17
CA ARG A 85 15.31 2.77 1.07
C ARG A 85 14.28 3.87 1.32
N CYS A 86 13.27 3.58 2.16
CA CYS A 86 12.30 4.58 2.55
C CYS A 86 12.79 5.44 3.71
N VAL A 87 12.38 6.70 3.72
CA VAL A 87 12.65 7.65 4.80
C VAL A 87 11.32 8.09 5.40
N VAL A 88 11.10 7.77 6.66
CA VAL A 88 9.92 8.17 7.44
C VAL A 88 10.35 9.29 8.36
N LEU A 89 9.90 10.52 8.07
CA LEU A 89 10.29 11.69 8.83
C LEU A 89 9.56 11.78 10.17
N THR A 90 10.04 12.69 11.01
CA THR A 90 9.62 12.83 12.40
C THR A 90 8.10 12.95 12.54
N GLY A 91 7.52 12.17 13.46
CA GLY A 91 6.09 12.22 13.79
C GLY A 91 5.14 11.62 12.75
N ALA A 92 5.63 11.01 11.66
CA ALA A 92 4.78 10.37 10.66
C ALA A 92 4.13 9.08 11.19
N ILE A 93 2.90 8.80 10.76
CA ILE A 93 2.11 7.64 11.17
C ILE A 93 1.73 6.81 9.94
N LEU A 94 2.15 5.56 9.91
CA LEU A 94 1.89 4.61 8.83
C LEU A 94 1.05 3.44 9.36
N GLY A 95 -0.12 3.25 8.77
CA GLY A 95 -1.06 2.17 9.10
C GLY A 95 -1.84 2.38 10.39
N SER A 96 -3.00 1.74 10.46
CA SER A 96 -3.84 1.66 11.66
C SER A 96 -4.58 0.32 11.71
N ASP A 97 -5.48 0.16 12.67
CA ASP A 97 -6.37 -0.97 12.89
C ASP A 97 -7.51 -1.09 11.84
N ILE A 98 -7.25 -0.73 10.58
CA ILE A 98 -8.23 -0.83 9.50
C ILE A 98 -8.05 -2.16 8.76
N PRO A 99 -9.14 -2.86 8.40
CA PRO A 99 -9.05 -4.05 7.56
C PRO A 99 -8.33 -3.78 6.23
N GLY A 100 -7.27 -4.54 5.97
CA GLY A 100 -6.45 -4.43 4.77
C GLY A 100 -4.97 -4.24 5.08
N GLN A 101 -4.17 -4.11 4.02
CA GLN A 101 -2.72 -3.92 4.11
C GLN A 101 -2.33 -2.54 3.56
N THR A 102 -1.51 -1.80 4.30
CA THR A 102 -0.90 -0.56 3.81
C THR A 102 0.45 -0.88 3.18
N ILE A 103 0.56 -0.73 1.86
CA ILE A 103 1.82 -1.01 1.13
C ILE A 103 2.41 0.29 0.59
N ILE A 104 3.61 0.62 1.04
CA ILE A 104 4.42 1.73 0.55
C ILE A 104 5.60 1.12 -0.19
N GLY A 105 5.80 1.49 -1.46
CA GLY A 105 6.89 0.95 -2.29
C GLY A 105 8.28 1.42 -1.84
N GLU A 106 9.29 1.17 -2.65
CA GLU A 106 10.67 1.58 -2.37
C GLU A 106 10.96 3.07 -2.69
N ASN A 107 12.04 3.59 -2.07
CA ASN A 107 12.57 4.95 -2.28
C ASN A 107 11.58 6.09 -1.96
N ASN A 108 10.64 5.86 -1.04
CA ASN A 108 9.67 6.89 -0.65
C ASN A 108 10.18 7.75 0.50
N VAL A 109 9.84 9.04 0.48
CA VAL A 109 10.04 9.95 1.62
C VAL A 109 8.68 10.35 2.16
N ILE A 110 8.37 9.89 3.37
CA ILE A 110 7.13 10.24 4.06
C ILE A 110 7.38 11.48 4.92
N GLY A 111 6.65 12.55 4.60
CA GLY A 111 6.80 13.88 5.21
C GLY A 111 6.62 13.91 6.73
N HIS A 112 7.12 14.97 7.36
CA HIS A 112 6.90 15.22 8.80
C HIS A 112 5.40 15.20 9.12
N HIS A 113 5.01 14.47 10.17
CA HIS A 113 3.61 14.34 10.60
C HIS A 113 2.64 13.84 9.52
N ALA A 114 3.15 13.26 8.43
CA ALA A 114 2.28 12.68 7.41
C ALA A 114 1.61 11.42 7.96
N VAL A 115 0.38 11.20 7.51
CA VAL A 115 -0.45 10.10 7.98
C VAL A 115 -0.90 9.29 6.77
N VAL A 116 -0.51 8.02 6.71
CA VAL A 116 -0.74 7.13 5.56
C VAL A 116 -1.35 5.84 6.05
N GLY A 117 -2.36 5.31 5.36
CA GLY A 117 -2.94 4.01 5.71
C GLY A 117 -3.74 4.00 7.02
N VAL A 118 -4.18 5.17 7.49
CA VAL A 118 -5.10 5.30 8.64
C VAL A 118 -6.42 5.89 8.21
N LYS A 119 -7.42 5.82 9.09
CA LYS A 119 -8.75 6.40 8.86
C LYS A 119 -8.58 7.89 8.62
N CYS A 120 -9.07 8.39 7.47
CA CYS A 120 -9.03 9.81 7.17
C CYS A 120 -9.57 10.63 8.35
N GLN A 121 -8.70 11.43 8.98
CA GLN A 121 -9.06 12.26 10.13
C GLN A 121 -9.92 13.46 9.74
N ASP A 122 -10.00 13.76 8.44
CA ASP A 122 -10.83 14.82 7.92
C ASP A 122 -12.28 14.35 7.77
N LEU A 123 -13.15 14.88 8.64
CA LEU A 123 -14.60 14.76 8.54
C LEU A 123 -15.19 15.46 7.29
N LYS A 124 -14.40 16.17 6.46
CA LYS A 124 -14.83 16.67 5.14
C LYS A 124 -14.85 15.60 4.07
N TYR A 125 -13.95 14.61 4.12
CA TYR A 125 -14.11 13.37 3.35
C TYR A 125 -15.16 12.52 4.07
N LYS A 126 -16.37 13.05 4.17
CA LYS A 126 -17.55 12.21 4.20
C LYS A 126 -17.50 11.47 2.87
N ILE A 127 -16.90 10.27 2.89
CA ILE A 127 -17.38 9.19 2.04
C ILE A 127 -18.88 9.18 2.31
N ALA A 128 -19.63 9.90 1.47
CA ALA A 128 -21.03 10.16 1.71
C ALA A 128 -21.80 8.85 1.61
N GLN A 129 -21.21 7.88 0.90
CA GLN A 129 -21.77 6.63 0.43
C GLN A 129 -20.62 5.63 0.33
N ASP A 130 -20.88 4.35 0.54
CA ASP A 130 -19.88 3.31 0.69
C ASP A 130 -19.06 3.05 -0.59
N VAL A 131 -17.84 2.53 -0.42
CA VAL A 131 -17.01 2.01 -1.52
C VAL A 131 -17.08 0.48 -1.48
N PRO A 132 -17.72 -0.18 -2.45
CA PRO A 132 -17.83 -1.63 -2.47
C PRO A 132 -16.46 -2.32 -2.63
N ARG A 133 -16.40 -3.60 -2.23
CA ARG A 133 -15.19 -4.44 -2.33
C ARG A 133 -14.60 -4.41 -3.75
N TYR A 134 -13.27 -4.46 -3.80
CA TYR A 134 -12.44 -4.46 -5.02
C TYR A 134 -12.48 -3.17 -5.85
N MET A 135 -13.22 -2.15 -5.43
CA MET A 135 -13.35 -0.89 -6.17
C MET A 135 -12.34 0.17 -5.71
N MET A 136 -12.15 1.18 -6.55
CA MET A 136 -11.29 2.33 -6.31
C MET A 136 -12.11 3.62 -6.44
N VAL A 137 -11.84 4.58 -5.55
CA VAL A 137 -12.41 5.93 -5.61
C VAL A 137 -11.31 6.99 -5.73
N ALA A 138 -11.64 8.13 -6.32
CA ALA A 138 -10.74 9.28 -6.37
C ALA A 138 -11.52 10.62 -6.40
N GLY A 139 -10.87 11.70 -5.97
CA GLY A 139 -11.38 13.08 -6.02
C GLY A 139 -11.90 13.62 -4.69
N ASP A 140 -12.10 14.95 -4.63
CA ASP A 140 -12.54 15.68 -3.42
C ASP A 140 -13.94 15.24 -2.95
N ARG A 141 -14.84 14.95 -3.91
CA ARG A 141 -16.02 14.13 -3.68
C ARG A 141 -15.72 12.76 -4.26
N ALA A 142 -15.51 11.78 -3.38
CA ALA A 142 -15.09 10.44 -3.78
C ALA A 142 -16.06 9.83 -4.80
N GLU A 143 -15.59 9.70 -6.04
CA GLU A 143 -16.29 9.06 -7.14
C GLU A 143 -15.65 7.71 -7.46
N LEU A 144 -16.47 6.73 -7.78
CA LEU A 144 -16.03 5.41 -8.18
C LEU A 144 -15.38 5.44 -9.55
N ARG A 145 -14.13 4.97 -9.64
CA ARG A 145 -13.31 5.02 -10.86
C ARG A 145 -13.11 3.65 -11.52
N GLY A 146 -13.54 2.57 -10.88
CA GLY A 146 -13.40 1.22 -11.40
C GLY A 146 -12.94 0.24 -10.33
N LEU A 147 -12.47 -0.92 -10.78
CA LEU A 147 -11.81 -1.90 -9.93
C LEU A 147 -10.38 -1.45 -9.59
N ASN A 148 -9.91 -1.75 -8.37
CA ASN A 148 -8.52 -1.62 -7.97
C ASN A 148 -7.71 -2.80 -8.53
N LEU A 149 -7.44 -2.75 -9.83
CA LEU A 149 -6.77 -3.83 -10.57
C LEU A 149 -5.36 -4.12 -10.04
N GLU A 150 -4.63 -3.08 -9.62
CA GLU A 150 -3.30 -3.23 -9.03
C GLU A 150 -3.39 -3.91 -7.66
N GLY A 151 -4.36 -3.53 -6.83
CA GLY A 151 -4.64 -4.19 -5.56
C GLY A 151 -5.00 -5.67 -5.73
N LEU A 152 -5.83 -6.00 -6.73
CA LEU A 152 -6.18 -7.39 -7.03
C LEU A 152 -4.94 -8.22 -7.42
N LYS A 153 -4.11 -7.72 -8.35
CA LYS A 153 -2.88 -8.40 -8.77
C LYS A 153 -1.90 -8.61 -7.61
N ARG A 154 -1.71 -7.59 -6.76
CA ARG A 154 -0.80 -7.67 -5.59
C ARG A 154 -1.25 -8.71 -4.57
N ASN A 155 -2.56 -8.93 -4.45
CA ASN A 155 -3.14 -9.92 -3.54
C ASN A 155 -3.27 -11.32 -4.18
N GLY A 156 -2.59 -11.59 -5.29
CA GLY A 156 -2.50 -12.93 -5.87
C GLY A 156 -3.73 -13.39 -6.65
N PHE A 157 -4.62 -12.48 -7.06
CA PHE A 157 -5.76 -12.84 -7.90
C PHE A 157 -5.27 -13.32 -9.27
N SER A 158 -5.81 -14.44 -9.73
CA SER A 158 -5.55 -14.98 -11.06
C SER A 158 -6.13 -14.07 -12.14
N ASP A 159 -5.54 -14.12 -13.34
CA ASP A 159 -6.07 -13.38 -14.50
C ASP A 159 -7.52 -13.76 -14.81
N GLN A 160 -7.92 -15.00 -14.51
CA GLN A 160 -9.29 -15.45 -14.69
C GLN A 160 -10.24 -14.74 -13.72
N GLU A 161 -9.94 -14.71 -12.43
CA GLU A 161 -10.75 -14.01 -11.42
C GLU A 161 -10.84 -12.51 -11.72
N VAL A 162 -9.73 -11.88 -12.11
CA VAL A 162 -9.73 -10.46 -12.47
C VAL A 162 -10.55 -10.21 -13.74
N ARG A 163 -10.53 -11.11 -14.73
CA ARG A 163 -11.41 -11.02 -15.91
C ARG A 163 -12.89 -11.13 -15.53
N MET A 164 -13.23 -12.03 -14.62
CA MET A 164 -14.61 -12.23 -14.16
C MET A 164 -15.13 -11.03 -13.37
N LEU A 165 -14.33 -10.50 -12.44
CA LEU A 165 -14.64 -9.25 -11.74
C LEU A 165 -14.85 -8.08 -12.71
N ARG A 166 -14.01 -7.96 -13.77
CA ARG A 166 -14.20 -6.92 -14.80
C ARG A 166 -15.53 -7.08 -15.55
N LYS A 167 -15.89 -8.30 -15.96
CA LYS A 167 -17.16 -8.56 -16.65
C LYS A 167 -18.34 -8.19 -15.75
N ALA A 168 -18.30 -8.62 -14.49
CA ALA A 168 -19.32 -8.30 -13.51
C ALA A 168 -19.44 -6.79 -13.25
N TYR A 169 -18.30 -6.09 -13.10
CA TYR A 169 -18.25 -4.64 -12.97
C TYR A 169 -18.87 -3.93 -14.19
N GLN A 170 -18.50 -4.35 -15.40
CA GLN A 170 -19.04 -3.79 -16.64
C GLN A 170 -20.55 -3.99 -16.71
N LYS A 171 -21.05 -5.18 -16.41
CA LYS A 171 -22.49 -5.47 -16.41
C LYS A 171 -23.27 -4.58 -15.45
N VAL A 172 -22.75 -4.33 -14.25
CA VAL A 172 -23.44 -3.53 -13.22
C VAL A 172 -23.33 -2.02 -13.48
N PHE A 173 -22.13 -1.53 -13.80
CA PHE A 173 -21.80 -0.09 -13.80
C PHE A 173 -21.66 0.55 -15.19
N MET A 174 -21.58 -0.24 -16.26
CA MET A 174 -21.46 0.24 -17.65
C MET A 174 -22.60 -0.29 -18.53
N PRO A 175 -23.85 0.19 -18.32
CA PRO A 175 -24.97 -0.22 -19.15
C PRO A 175 -24.76 0.22 -20.61
N ALA A 176 -25.26 -0.59 -21.55
CA ALA A 176 -25.39 -0.16 -22.94
C ALA A 176 -26.40 1.00 -23.03
N ILE A 177 -26.17 1.93 -23.95
CA ILE A 177 -26.96 3.16 -24.15
C ILE A 177 -28.46 2.85 -24.33
N ASP A 178 -28.80 1.69 -24.90
CA ASP A 178 -30.17 1.27 -25.19
C ASP A 178 -30.81 0.37 -24.11
N SER A 179 -30.10 0.07 -23.01
CA SER A 179 -30.64 -0.78 -21.95
C SER A 179 -31.55 0.03 -21.01
N GLN A 180 -32.85 -0.30 -20.99
CA GLN A 180 -33.79 0.23 -19.99
C GLN A 180 -33.63 -0.41 -18.61
N SER A 181 -32.74 -1.40 -18.47
CA SER A 181 -32.51 -2.13 -17.22
C SER A 181 -32.03 -1.19 -16.10
N SER A 182 -32.68 -1.23 -14.94
CA SER A 182 -32.26 -0.46 -13.77
C SER A 182 -30.96 -1.03 -13.17
N PHE A 183 -30.34 -0.28 -12.26
CA PHE A 183 -29.16 -0.77 -11.52
C PHE A 183 -29.46 -2.07 -10.76
N ASP A 184 -30.61 -2.13 -10.10
CA ASP A 184 -31.03 -3.30 -9.33
C ASP A 184 -31.34 -4.50 -10.23
N ASP A 185 -31.90 -4.28 -11.43
CA ASP A 185 -32.15 -5.36 -12.40
C ASP A 185 -30.84 -6.00 -12.86
N ARG A 186 -29.82 -5.18 -13.17
CA ARG A 186 -28.51 -5.67 -13.61
C ARG A 186 -27.79 -6.42 -12.49
N LEU A 187 -27.96 -5.97 -11.23
CA LEU A 187 -27.42 -6.67 -10.07
C LEU A 187 -28.12 -8.01 -9.85
N ALA A 188 -29.45 -8.06 -9.98
CA ALA A 188 -30.24 -9.29 -9.85
C ALA A 188 -30.02 -10.27 -11.01
N GLU A 189 -29.71 -9.79 -12.21
CA GLU A 189 -29.32 -10.62 -13.35
C GLU A 189 -27.94 -11.24 -13.12
N LEU A 190 -26.99 -10.46 -12.62
CA LEU A 190 -25.67 -10.96 -12.24
C LEU A 190 -25.79 -12.02 -11.13
N GLU A 191 -26.63 -11.81 -10.11
CA GLU A 191 -26.91 -12.79 -9.06
C GLU A 191 -27.45 -14.13 -9.59
N ARG A 192 -28.24 -14.10 -10.68
CA ARG A 192 -28.79 -15.31 -11.30
C ARG A 192 -27.77 -16.04 -12.19
N GLU A 193 -26.83 -15.31 -12.78
CA GLU A 193 -25.77 -15.87 -13.63
C GLU A 193 -24.57 -16.40 -12.85
N ILE A 194 -24.42 -16.02 -11.58
CA ILE A 194 -23.33 -16.51 -10.75
C ILE A 194 -23.56 -18.00 -10.46
N GLU A 195 -22.84 -18.86 -11.16
CA GLU A 195 -22.51 -20.17 -10.64
C GLU A 195 -21.72 -19.99 -9.34
N LEU A 196 -22.11 -20.72 -8.29
CA LEU A 196 -21.54 -20.70 -6.93
C LEU A 196 -20.02 -20.91 -6.84
N SER A 197 -19.33 -21.14 -7.97
CA SER A 197 -17.88 -21.31 -8.09
C SER A 197 -17.06 -20.01 -8.11
N GLU A 198 -17.68 -18.84 -8.31
CA GLU A 198 -16.99 -17.54 -8.42
C GLU A 198 -17.10 -16.73 -7.12
N THR A 199 -16.42 -17.20 -6.06
CA THR A 199 -16.52 -16.65 -4.69
C THR A 199 -16.29 -15.12 -4.62
N HIS A 200 -15.38 -14.58 -5.43
CA HIS A 200 -15.05 -13.15 -5.41
C HIS A 200 -16.12 -12.26 -6.07
N VAL A 201 -16.79 -12.73 -7.12
CA VAL A 201 -17.89 -11.97 -7.73
C VAL A 201 -19.07 -11.91 -6.76
N SER A 202 -19.35 -13.01 -6.06
CA SER A 202 -20.36 -13.04 -4.99
C SER A 202 -20.05 -12.04 -3.89
N TYR A 203 -18.81 -11.99 -3.38
CA TYR A 203 -18.42 -10.98 -2.37
C TYR A 203 -18.53 -9.54 -2.88
N MET A 204 -18.29 -9.30 -4.16
CA MET A 204 -18.49 -7.98 -4.76
C MET A 204 -19.97 -7.58 -4.73
N VAL A 205 -20.86 -8.48 -5.17
CA VAL A 205 -22.32 -8.27 -5.20
C VAL A 205 -22.88 -8.09 -3.79
N GLU A 206 -22.50 -8.96 -2.85
CA GLU A 206 -22.90 -8.87 -1.45
C GLU A 206 -22.48 -7.52 -0.84
N SER A 207 -21.23 -7.09 -1.11
CA SER A 207 -20.74 -5.80 -0.65
C SER A 207 -21.55 -4.62 -1.20
N ILE A 208 -22.01 -4.71 -2.46
CA ILE A 208 -22.88 -3.69 -3.07
C ILE A 208 -24.24 -3.69 -2.36
N ARG A 209 -24.90 -4.85 -2.22
CA ARG A 209 -26.21 -4.98 -1.55
C ARG A 209 -26.18 -4.46 -0.11
N MET A 210 -25.16 -4.82 0.65
CA MET A 210 -24.96 -4.37 2.03
C MET A 210 -24.86 -2.85 2.13
N SER A 211 -24.38 -2.17 1.09
CA SER A 211 -24.30 -0.70 1.05
C SER A 211 -25.68 -0.01 0.95
N PHE A 212 -26.72 -0.75 0.56
CA PHE A 212 -28.11 -0.28 0.48
C PHE A 212 -28.98 -0.83 1.63
N GLY A 213 -28.39 -1.49 2.62
CA GLY A 213 -29.10 -1.95 3.82
C GLY A 213 -29.64 -0.81 4.69
N GLN A 214 -30.47 -1.15 5.67
CA GLN A 214 -31.10 -0.18 6.57
C GLN A 214 -30.06 0.69 7.29
N GLY A 215 -30.20 2.02 7.23
CA GLY A 215 -29.26 2.98 7.84
C GLY A 215 -27.96 3.21 7.05
N ARG A 216 -27.80 2.60 5.87
CA ARG A 216 -26.66 2.83 4.98
C ARG A 216 -26.98 3.92 3.94
N ARG A 217 -25.95 4.45 3.30
CA ARG A 217 -26.04 5.65 2.43
C ARG A 217 -25.92 5.33 0.93
N GLY A 218 -26.02 4.05 0.56
CA GLY A 218 -25.75 3.58 -0.80
C GLY A 218 -24.26 3.59 -1.12
N ILE A 219 -23.91 3.44 -2.39
CA ILE A 219 -22.52 3.44 -2.88
C ILE A 219 -22.09 4.78 -3.48
N CYS A 220 -20.78 5.05 -3.50
CA CYS A 220 -20.19 6.20 -4.18
C CYS A 220 -20.74 6.38 -5.59
N LYS A 221 -20.98 7.65 -5.98
CA LYS A 221 -21.37 7.99 -7.34
C LYS A 221 -20.36 7.41 -8.33
N PHE A 222 -20.85 6.77 -9.37
CA PHE A 222 -20.06 6.27 -10.49
C PHE A 222 -20.49 7.03 -11.75
N ARG A 223 -19.52 7.35 -12.60
CA ARG A 223 -19.83 7.96 -13.90
C ARG A 223 -20.49 6.94 -14.81
N SER A 224 -21.68 7.25 -15.33
CA SER A 224 -22.15 6.61 -16.56
C SER A 224 -21.19 7.00 -17.67
N TRP A 225 -20.63 6.01 -18.37
CA TRP A 225 -19.82 6.24 -19.55
C TRP A 225 -20.74 6.55 -20.73
N ASN A 226 -21.41 7.71 -20.70
CA ASN A 226 -21.98 8.28 -21.91
C ASN A 226 -20.83 9.03 -22.61
N ARG A 227 -20.34 8.48 -23.72
CA ARG A 227 -19.48 9.24 -24.64
C ARG A 227 -20.30 10.32 -25.32
#